data_AF-A0A8I1WV76-F1
#
_entry.id   AF-A0A8I1WV76-F1
#
_cell.length_a   1.000
_cell.length_b   1.000
_cell.length_c   1.000
_cell.angle_alpha   90.00
_cell.angle_beta   90.00
_cell.angle_gamma   90.00
#
_symmetry.space_group_name_H-M   'P 1'
#
loop_
_entity.id
_entity.type
_entity.pdbx_description
1 polymer ?
#
loop_
_entity_poly.entity_id
_entity_poly.type
_entity_poly.pdbx_seq_one_letter_code
_entity_poly.pdbx_strand_id
1 'polypeptide(L)'
;MSNVLIVHAHPEPASLTSALKDVAVEKLRADGHAVKVSDLYAMGWKPLADGQDFTDRSDAERLIYIAESKNAYRSGSQSPDIAAEQDKLLWADAVLFSFPLWWFGMPAILKGWFDRVFAYGFAYGVGEHNEKHWGDRYGEGTLSGRRAMLIVPIGGHLPHYSDRGVNGSIDDVLWPIQHGALFYPGMDVMPPFPVYSADRMDEDGWAEVKTAFKGRLGRLFVDDPIPYRAQNGGHYDGKQRLKPELGGGSDGISMHLVREGDPREVIRGQVRQTRRLAS
;
A
#
# COMPACT_ATOMS: atom_id res chain seq x y z
N MET A 1 -9.69 -16.87 -10.76
CA MET A 1 -10.53 -15.66 -10.77
C MET A 1 -10.36 -14.98 -9.43
N SER A 2 -10.08 -13.67 -9.42
CA SER A 2 -9.77 -12.90 -8.20
C SER A 2 -10.42 -11.52 -8.30
N ASN A 3 -10.59 -10.86 -7.16
CA ASN A 3 -11.15 -9.52 -7.05
C ASN A 3 -10.02 -8.48 -6.96
N VAL A 4 -10.07 -7.46 -7.81
CA VAL A 4 -9.08 -6.38 -7.84
C VAL A 4 -9.76 -5.03 -7.60
N LEU A 5 -9.30 -4.30 -6.60
CA LEU A 5 -9.63 -2.89 -6.40
C LEU A 5 -8.52 -2.03 -7.01
N ILE A 6 -8.89 -1.02 -7.79
CA ILE A 6 -7.97 0.03 -8.24
C ILE A 6 -8.39 1.35 -7.59
N VAL A 7 -7.52 1.93 -6.76
CA VAL A 7 -7.68 3.28 -6.21
C VAL A 7 -6.86 4.23 -7.08
N HIS A 8 -7.54 5.13 -7.78
CA HIS A 8 -6.96 6.00 -8.80
C HIS A 8 -7.05 7.47 -8.41
N ALA A 9 -5.94 8.19 -8.56
CA ALA A 9 -5.83 9.60 -8.20
C ALA A 9 -5.16 10.41 -9.31
N HIS A 10 -5.96 10.87 -10.28
CA HIS A 10 -5.57 11.89 -11.24
C HIS A 10 -6.76 12.76 -11.66
N PRO A 11 -6.63 14.10 -11.75
CA PRO A 11 -7.76 14.98 -12.10
C PRO A 11 -8.14 14.94 -13.59
N GLU A 12 -7.20 14.58 -14.47
CA GLU A 12 -7.38 14.60 -15.93
C GLU A 12 -7.61 13.18 -16.47
N PRO A 13 -8.82 12.87 -17.00
CA PRO A 13 -9.14 11.57 -17.59
C PRO A 13 -8.26 11.17 -18.78
N ALA A 14 -7.74 12.13 -19.56
CA ALA A 14 -6.86 11.86 -20.71
C ALA A 14 -5.37 11.77 -20.35
N SER A 15 -5.02 11.77 -19.05
CA SER A 15 -3.62 11.70 -18.61
C SER A 15 -2.98 10.32 -18.83
N LEU A 16 -1.65 10.28 -18.85
CA LEU A 16 -0.90 9.02 -18.86
C LEU A 16 -1.25 8.13 -17.64
N THR A 17 -1.45 8.74 -16.46
CA THR A 17 -1.85 8.01 -15.24
C THR A 17 -3.20 7.34 -15.42
N SER A 18 -4.17 8.06 -15.99
CA SER A 18 -5.51 7.54 -16.28
C SER A 18 -5.47 6.44 -17.34
N ALA A 19 -4.66 6.61 -18.39
CA ALA A 19 -4.43 5.60 -19.40
C ALA A 19 -3.83 4.31 -18.82
N LEU A 20 -2.89 4.40 -17.88
CA LEU A 20 -2.37 3.23 -17.17
C LEU A 20 -3.47 2.54 -16.34
N LYS A 21 -4.31 3.29 -15.62
CA LYS A 21 -5.46 2.72 -14.91
C LYS A 21 -6.41 1.99 -15.87
N ASP A 22 -6.68 2.54 -17.05
CA ASP A 22 -7.56 1.91 -18.04
C ASP A 22 -6.94 0.63 -18.61
N VAL A 23 -5.63 0.63 -18.91
CA VAL A 23 -4.91 -0.59 -19.29
C VAL A 23 -5.01 -1.66 -18.21
N ALA A 24 -4.94 -1.29 -16.92
CA ALA A 24 -5.10 -2.22 -15.82
C ALA A 24 -6.51 -2.83 -15.78
N VAL A 25 -7.55 -2.00 -15.88
CA VAL A 25 -8.94 -2.45 -15.92
C VAL A 25 -9.18 -3.41 -17.08
N GLU A 26 -8.77 -3.04 -18.29
CA GLU A 26 -8.95 -3.85 -19.50
C GLU A 26 -8.23 -5.20 -19.37
N LYS A 27 -6.95 -5.19 -19.00
CA LYS A 27 -6.14 -6.40 -18.92
C LYS A 27 -6.66 -7.36 -17.86
N LEU A 28 -6.93 -6.86 -16.65
CA LEU A 28 -7.37 -7.71 -15.54
C LEU A 28 -8.75 -8.31 -15.81
N ARG A 29 -9.67 -7.56 -16.43
CA ARG A 29 -10.96 -8.11 -16.87
C ARG A 29 -10.80 -9.16 -17.96
N ALA A 30 -9.90 -8.93 -18.94
CA ALA A 30 -9.61 -9.90 -19.99
C ALA A 30 -9.01 -11.20 -19.42
N ASP A 31 -8.28 -11.13 -18.30
CA ASP A 31 -7.76 -12.30 -17.57
C ASP A 31 -8.82 -12.99 -16.69
N GLY A 32 -10.07 -12.49 -16.71
CA GLY A 32 -11.19 -13.06 -15.96
C GLY A 32 -11.28 -12.61 -14.50
N HIS A 33 -10.57 -11.55 -14.09
CA HIS A 33 -10.71 -10.97 -12.75
C HIS A 33 -11.91 -10.01 -12.68
N ALA A 34 -12.52 -9.91 -11.49
CA ALA A 34 -13.49 -8.87 -11.21
C ALA A 34 -12.76 -7.59 -10.80
N VAL A 35 -13.13 -6.44 -11.36
CA VAL A 35 -12.43 -5.17 -11.12
C VAL A 35 -13.39 -4.07 -10.68
N LYS A 36 -13.14 -3.50 -9.50
CA LYS A 36 -13.76 -2.25 -9.01
C LYS A 36 -12.75 -1.11 -9.06
N VAL A 37 -13.22 0.10 -9.30
CA VAL A 37 -12.39 1.31 -9.32
C VAL A 37 -12.95 2.33 -8.35
N SER A 38 -12.07 2.90 -7.51
CA SER A 38 -12.31 4.11 -6.75
C SER A 38 -11.51 5.24 -7.40
N ASP A 39 -12.14 5.93 -8.35
CA ASP A 39 -11.57 7.11 -9.00
C ASP A 39 -11.86 8.32 -8.09
N LEU A 40 -10.86 8.74 -7.32
CA LEU A 40 -11.06 9.68 -6.22
C LEU A 40 -11.50 11.07 -6.72
N TYR A 41 -11.02 11.49 -7.89
CA TYR A 41 -11.42 12.77 -8.47
C TYR A 41 -12.84 12.68 -9.06
N ALA A 42 -13.18 11.60 -9.78
CA ALA A 42 -14.52 11.41 -10.30
C ALA A 42 -15.57 11.23 -9.19
N MET A 43 -15.18 10.65 -8.06
CA MET A 43 -16.03 10.51 -6.86
C MET A 43 -16.22 11.84 -6.11
N GLY A 44 -15.45 12.89 -6.41
CA GLY A 44 -15.40 14.09 -5.58
C GLY A 44 -14.97 13.77 -4.15
N TRP A 45 -14.01 12.85 -3.99
CA TRP A 45 -13.61 12.32 -2.68
C TRP A 45 -13.19 13.44 -1.72
N LYS A 46 -13.79 13.46 -0.53
CA LYS A 46 -13.39 14.35 0.56
C LYS A 46 -12.05 13.87 1.13
N PRO A 47 -10.96 14.63 1.02
CA PRO A 47 -9.65 14.20 1.48
C PRO A 47 -9.34 14.63 2.91
N LEU A 48 -10.08 15.59 3.45
CA LEU A 48 -9.84 16.12 4.79
C LEU A 48 -10.48 15.20 5.83
N ALA A 49 -9.68 14.70 6.76
CA ALA A 49 -10.13 14.01 7.95
C ALA A 49 -10.67 15.03 8.97
N ASP A 50 -11.96 14.94 9.32
CA ASP A 50 -12.60 15.85 10.27
C ASP A 50 -13.81 15.20 10.99
N GLY A 51 -14.51 15.98 11.82
CA GLY A 51 -15.64 15.48 12.61
C GLY A 51 -16.83 14.98 11.79
N GLN A 52 -16.95 15.31 10.50
CA GLN A 52 -18.02 14.83 9.62
C GLN A 52 -17.79 13.40 9.12
N ASP A 53 -16.65 12.79 9.44
CA ASP A 53 -16.37 11.38 9.15
C ASP A 53 -17.12 10.43 10.09
N PHE A 54 -17.82 10.98 11.10
CA PHE A 54 -18.55 10.24 12.12
C PHE A 54 -20.00 10.74 12.15
N THR A 55 -20.96 9.85 11.88
CA THR A 55 -22.39 10.18 11.90
C THR A 55 -22.96 10.28 13.30
N ASP A 56 -22.29 9.63 14.27
CA ASP A 56 -22.61 9.68 15.69
C ASP A 56 -21.30 9.73 16.49
N ARG A 57 -21.05 10.86 17.14
CA ARG A 57 -19.83 11.14 17.91
C ARG A 57 -20.06 10.90 19.39
N SER A 58 -19.11 10.24 20.04
CA SER A 58 -19.19 9.99 21.48
C SER A 58 -18.95 11.22 22.35
N ASP A 59 -18.10 12.15 21.90
CA ASP A 59 -17.91 13.47 22.49
C ASP A 59 -18.25 14.54 21.45
N ALA A 60 -19.35 15.25 21.65
CA ALA A 60 -19.78 16.32 20.75
C ALA A 60 -18.95 17.61 20.91
N GLU A 61 -18.38 17.84 22.09
CA GLU A 61 -17.69 19.09 22.44
C GLU A 61 -16.22 19.07 22.01
N ARG A 62 -15.56 17.90 22.05
CA ARG A 62 -14.15 17.75 21.69
C ARG A 62 -13.92 16.62 20.70
N LEU A 63 -13.32 16.95 19.56
CA LEU A 63 -12.90 15.94 18.59
C LEU A 63 -11.53 15.36 18.98
N ILE A 64 -11.52 14.10 19.42
CA ILE A 64 -10.30 13.28 19.47
C ILE A 64 -10.42 12.25 18.36
N TYR A 65 -9.90 12.59 17.17
CA TYR A 65 -10.16 11.83 15.94
C TYR A 65 -9.84 10.33 16.06
N ILE A 66 -8.74 9.97 16.74
CA ILE A 66 -8.37 8.56 16.95
C ILE A 66 -9.41 7.80 17.81
N ALA A 67 -9.91 8.44 18.87
CA ALA A 67 -10.89 7.83 19.76
C ALA A 67 -12.26 7.72 19.08
N GLU A 68 -12.67 8.75 18.34
CA GLU A 68 -13.90 8.73 17.55
C GLU A 68 -13.82 7.73 16.40
N SER A 69 -12.67 7.62 15.70
CA SER A 69 -12.45 6.60 14.66
C SER A 69 -12.61 5.19 15.20
N LYS A 70 -12.07 4.89 16.40
CA LYS A 70 -12.25 3.60 17.08
C LYS A 70 -13.72 3.34 17.38
N ASN A 71 -14.42 4.33 17.92
CA ASN A 71 -15.81 4.20 18.29
C ASN A 71 -16.67 3.97 17.05
N ALA A 72 -16.53 4.83 16.04
CA ALA A 72 -17.31 4.82 14.83
C ALA A 72 -17.16 3.51 14.03
N TYR A 73 -15.94 2.96 13.93
CA TYR A 73 -15.76 1.65 13.30
C TYR A 73 -16.44 0.53 14.08
N ARG A 74 -16.36 0.56 15.42
CA ARG A 74 -17.01 -0.44 16.27
C ARG A 74 -18.54 -0.36 16.25
N SER A 75 -19.11 0.84 16.21
CA SER A 75 -20.57 1.07 16.23
C SER A 75 -21.20 1.14 14.83
N GLY A 76 -20.40 1.16 13.76
CA GLY A 76 -20.88 1.37 12.40
C GLY A 76 -21.36 2.81 12.13
N SER A 77 -20.85 3.79 12.88
CA SER A 77 -21.19 5.22 12.74
C SER A 77 -20.15 6.03 11.97
N GLN A 78 -19.40 5.39 11.07
CA GLN A 78 -18.57 6.08 10.08
C GLN A 78 -19.44 6.68 8.98
N SER A 79 -18.94 7.73 8.32
CA SER A 79 -19.60 8.26 7.13
C SER A 79 -19.70 7.17 6.03
N PRO A 80 -20.80 7.12 5.26
CA PRO A 80 -21.05 6.03 4.32
C PRO A 80 -19.98 5.85 3.24
N ASP A 81 -19.34 6.94 2.83
CA ASP A 81 -18.24 6.91 1.85
C ASP A 81 -17.00 6.19 2.39
N ILE A 82 -16.67 6.36 3.68
CA ILE A 82 -15.56 5.63 4.32
C ILE A 82 -15.90 4.14 4.41
N ALA A 83 -17.08 3.79 4.89
CA ALA A 83 -17.51 2.40 5.03
C ALA A 83 -17.51 1.67 3.67
N ALA A 84 -17.97 2.32 2.61
CA ALA A 84 -17.97 1.76 1.26
C ALA A 84 -16.55 1.46 0.73
N GLU A 85 -15.56 2.30 1.05
CA GLU A 85 -14.16 2.04 0.66
C GLU A 85 -13.54 0.89 1.48
N GLN A 86 -13.90 0.75 2.76
CA GLN A 86 -13.50 -0.39 3.58
C GLN A 86 -14.10 -1.70 3.06
N ASP A 87 -15.36 -1.69 2.63
CA ASP A 87 -16.00 -2.86 2.00
C ASP A 87 -15.30 -3.27 0.70
N LYS A 88 -14.85 -2.29 -0.12
CA LYS A 88 -14.07 -2.58 -1.32
C LYS A 88 -12.72 -3.21 -0.99
N LEU A 89 -12.04 -2.74 0.07
CA LEU A 89 -10.79 -3.34 0.55
C LEU A 89 -11.01 -4.78 1.02
N LEU A 90 -12.06 -5.02 1.80
CA LEU A 90 -12.41 -6.37 2.28
C LEU A 90 -12.83 -7.30 1.13
N TRP A 91 -13.46 -6.78 0.09
CA TRP A 91 -13.83 -7.55 -1.10
C TRP A 91 -12.64 -7.96 -1.98
N ALA A 92 -11.57 -7.15 -2.00
CA ALA A 92 -10.45 -7.33 -2.92
C ALA A 92 -9.43 -8.37 -2.44
N ASP A 93 -8.92 -9.16 -3.38
CA ASP A 93 -7.73 -10.01 -3.21
C ASP A 93 -6.44 -9.23 -3.54
N ALA A 94 -6.54 -8.22 -4.40
CA ALA A 94 -5.46 -7.29 -4.70
C ALA A 94 -5.93 -5.83 -4.79
N VAL A 95 -5.09 -4.90 -4.33
CA VAL A 95 -5.35 -3.46 -4.37
C VAL A 95 -4.24 -2.75 -5.14
N LEU A 96 -4.60 -2.11 -6.26
CA LEU A 96 -3.67 -1.32 -7.06
C LEU A 96 -3.88 0.17 -6.78
N PHE A 97 -2.80 0.90 -6.52
CA PHE A 97 -2.83 2.34 -6.33
C PHE A 97 -2.20 3.04 -7.53
N SER A 98 -2.99 3.79 -8.28
CA SER A 98 -2.57 4.49 -9.51
C SER A 98 -2.54 5.99 -9.29
N PHE A 99 -1.34 6.58 -9.27
CA PHE A 99 -1.17 8.02 -8.99
C PHE A 99 0.17 8.52 -9.53
N PRO A 100 0.28 9.80 -9.94
CA PRO A 100 1.56 10.42 -10.25
C PRO A 100 2.36 10.69 -8.97
N LEU A 101 3.69 10.56 -9.02
CA LEU A 101 4.54 10.96 -7.92
C LEU A 101 4.57 12.49 -7.79
N TRP A 102 3.87 13.03 -6.80
CA TRP A 102 3.83 14.46 -6.52
C TRP A 102 4.57 14.74 -5.22
N TRP A 103 5.57 15.62 -5.29
CA TRP A 103 6.42 15.96 -4.14
C TRP A 103 6.93 14.73 -3.37
N PHE A 104 7.43 13.73 -4.12
CA PHE A 104 7.98 12.49 -3.57
C PHE A 104 6.98 11.65 -2.76
N GLY A 105 5.69 11.81 -3.02
CA GLY A 105 4.64 11.03 -2.39
C GLY A 105 3.37 10.94 -3.22
N MET A 106 2.29 10.56 -2.55
CA MET A 106 0.96 10.49 -3.14
C MET A 106 0.37 11.90 -3.33
N PRO A 107 -0.53 12.10 -4.31
CA PRO A 107 -1.42 13.25 -4.33
C PRO A 107 -2.19 13.38 -3.01
N ALA A 108 -2.45 14.61 -2.57
CA ALA A 108 -3.15 14.89 -1.30
C ALA A 108 -4.51 14.18 -1.21
N ILE A 109 -5.24 14.04 -2.33
CA ILE A 109 -6.53 13.35 -2.35
C ILE A 109 -6.41 11.86 -2.00
N LEU A 110 -5.32 11.21 -2.41
CA LEU A 110 -5.05 9.81 -2.09
C LEU A 110 -4.54 9.67 -0.65
N LYS A 111 -3.68 10.58 -0.19
CA LYS A 111 -3.28 10.61 1.23
C LYS A 111 -4.49 10.78 2.15
N GLY A 112 -5.43 11.66 1.79
CA GLY A 112 -6.70 11.84 2.49
C GLY A 112 -7.60 10.60 2.47
N TRP A 113 -7.59 9.83 1.37
CA TRP A 113 -8.25 8.52 1.32
C TRP A 113 -7.66 7.56 2.37
N PHE A 114 -6.33 7.47 2.49
CA PHE A 114 -5.71 6.69 3.55
C PHE A 114 -6.11 7.21 4.95
N ASP A 115 -6.02 8.51 5.20
CA ASP A 115 -6.30 9.10 6.51
C ASP A 115 -7.73 8.84 7.02
N ARG A 116 -8.69 8.77 6.11
CA ARG A 116 -10.10 8.53 6.44
C ARG A 116 -10.47 7.04 6.43
N VAL A 117 -9.98 6.27 5.47
CA VAL A 117 -10.34 4.85 5.28
C VAL A 117 -9.58 3.93 6.23
N PHE A 118 -8.33 4.26 6.59
CA PHE A 118 -7.51 3.45 7.48
C PHE A 118 -7.83 3.75 8.95
N ALA A 119 -9.06 3.42 9.35
CA ALA A 119 -9.60 3.70 10.67
C ALA A 119 -8.95 2.86 11.79
N TYR A 120 -9.04 3.38 13.01
CA TYR A 120 -8.70 2.62 14.22
C TYR A 120 -9.67 1.44 14.35
N GLY A 121 -9.14 0.25 14.60
CA GLY A 121 -9.91 -1.00 14.68
C GLY A 121 -10.08 -1.70 13.33
N PHE A 122 -9.76 -1.00 12.23
CA PHE A 122 -9.72 -1.55 10.88
C PHE A 122 -8.27 -1.76 10.41
N ALA A 123 -7.53 -0.69 10.13
CA ALA A 123 -6.19 -0.77 9.55
C ALA A 123 -5.05 -0.63 10.59
N TYR A 124 -5.34 -0.06 11.76
CA TYR A 124 -4.41 0.04 12.89
C TYR A 124 -5.17 -0.04 14.22
N GLY A 125 -4.45 -0.20 15.33
CA GLY A 125 -5.08 -0.35 16.66
C GLY A 125 -5.82 -1.68 16.83
N VAL A 126 -5.43 -2.69 16.04
CA VAL A 126 -5.93 -4.08 16.09
C VAL A 126 -4.91 -4.95 16.82
N GLY A 127 -5.38 -6.03 17.45
CA GLY A 127 -4.53 -7.00 18.13
C GLY A 127 -4.12 -6.60 19.55
N GLU A 128 -3.50 -7.55 20.24
CA GLU A 128 -3.05 -7.38 21.62
C GLU A 128 -1.69 -6.67 21.71
N HIS A 129 -1.42 -6.09 22.88
CA HIS A 129 -0.13 -5.47 23.19
C HIS A 129 0.44 -6.12 24.44
N ASN A 130 1.53 -6.87 24.27
CA ASN A 130 2.29 -7.54 25.32
C ASN A 130 3.78 -7.58 24.97
N GLU A 131 4.59 -8.26 25.78
CA GLU A 131 6.06 -8.31 25.61
C GLU A 131 6.52 -8.95 24.28
N LYS A 132 5.72 -9.85 23.71
CA LYS A 132 6.08 -10.64 22.51
C LYS A 132 5.28 -10.25 21.26
N HIS A 133 4.22 -9.48 21.43
CA HIS A 133 3.27 -9.12 20.37
C HIS A 133 2.78 -7.69 20.56
N TRP A 134 2.97 -6.82 19.57
CA TRP A 134 2.66 -5.39 19.70
C TRP A 134 1.73 -4.89 18.59
N GLY A 135 0.47 -5.26 18.72
CA GLY A 135 -0.55 -5.05 17.70
C GLY A 135 -0.39 -5.98 16.49
N ASP A 136 -1.50 -6.22 15.81
CA ASP A 136 -1.52 -6.96 14.54
C ASP A 136 -1.19 -5.98 13.41
N ARG A 137 0.11 -5.87 13.10
CA ARG A 137 0.62 -4.95 12.08
C ARG A 137 1.95 -5.42 11.48
N TYR A 138 2.34 -4.82 10.36
CA TYR A 138 3.55 -5.12 9.59
C TYR A 138 3.68 -6.62 9.29
N GLY A 139 2.88 -7.09 8.33
CA GLY A 139 2.76 -8.51 7.98
C GLY A 139 1.67 -9.27 8.74
N GLU A 140 0.94 -8.57 9.61
CA GLU A 140 -0.32 -8.98 10.24
C GLU A 140 -1.33 -7.82 10.14
N GLY A 141 -2.60 -8.10 10.40
CA GLY A 141 -3.68 -7.11 10.41
C GLY A 141 -4.85 -7.49 9.51
N THR A 142 -5.89 -6.65 9.51
CA THR A 142 -7.16 -6.90 8.81
C THR A 142 -7.01 -7.14 7.31
N LEU A 143 -5.98 -6.57 6.68
CA LEU A 143 -5.74 -6.65 5.25
C LEU A 143 -4.72 -7.74 4.87
N SER A 144 -4.37 -8.61 5.81
CA SER A 144 -3.52 -9.78 5.56
C SER A 144 -4.08 -10.68 4.45
N GLY A 145 -3.16 -11.26 3.66
CA GLY A 145 -3.48 -12.12 2.52
C GLY A 145 -3.90 -11.37 1.24
N ARG A 146 -4.04 -10.04 1.30
CA ARG A 146 -4.29 -9.20 0.13
C ARG A 146 -2.99 -8.71 -0.46
N ARG A 147 -2.89 -8.71 -1.78
CA ARG A 147 -1.72 -8.15 -2.49
C ARG A 147 -1.91 -6.65 -2.71
N ALA A 148 -0.83 -5.88 -2.72
CA ALA A 148 -0.90 -4.45 -3.06
C ALA A 148 0.24 -3.99 -3.96
N MET A 149 -0.05 -3.16 -4.97
CA MET A 149 0.97 -2.65 -5.90
C MET A 149 0.75 -1.17 -6.21
N LEU A 150 1.85 -0.42 -6.31
CA LEU A 150 1.83 0.98 -6.73
C LEU A 150 2.10 1.08 -8.24
N ILE A 151 1.35 1.92 -8.94
CA ILE A 151 1.55 2.29 -10.36
C ILE A 151 1.86 3.78 -10.38
N VAL A 152 3.10 4.14 -10.66
CA VAL A 152 3.63 5.47 -10.31
C VAL A 152 4.31 6.13 -11.52
N PRO A 153 3.60 6.96 -12.29
CA PRO A 153 4.23 7.87 -13.25
C PRO A 153 5.06 8.95 -12.55
N ILE A 154 6.26 9.21 -13.07
CA ILE A 154 7.29 10.06 -12.47
C ILE A 154 7.87 10.96 -13.57
N GLY A 155 7.97 12.28 -13.32
CA GLY A 155 8.55 13.22 -14.28
C GLY A 155 10.08 13.11 -14.41
N GLY A 156 10.79 12.73 -13.34
CA GLY A 156 12.24 12.55 -13.37
C GLY A 156 12.69 11.31 -14.17
N HIS A 157 13.96 11.29 -14.55
CA HIS A 157 14.58 10.18 -15.28
C HIS A 157 15.02 9.05 -14.33
N LEU A 158 15.07 7.81 -14.82
CA LEU A 158 15.44 6.63 -14.03
C LEU A 158 16.78 6.78 -13.27
N PRO A 159 17.89 7.30 -13.86
CA PRO A 159 19.15 7.45 -13.13
C PRO A 159 19.05 8.34 -11.88
N HIS A 160 18.10 9.29 -11.85
CA HIS A 160 17.92 10.20 -10.72
C HIS A 160 17.38 9.48 -9.48
N TYR A 161 16.74 8.32 -9.67
CA TYR A 161 16.15 7.48 -8.63
C TYR A 161 16.90 6.16 -8.42
N SER A 162 18.18 6.13 -8.80
CA SER A 162 19.09 5.04 -8.44
C SER A 162 19.65 5.23 -7.02
N ASP A 163 20.35 4.24 -6.48
CA ASP A 163 21.00 4.30 -5.15
C ASP A 163 21.98 5.49 -5.00
N ARG A 164 22.45 6.07 -6.11
CA ARG A 164 23.33 7.24 -6.14
C ARG A 164 22.69 8.47 -6.78
N GLY A 165 21.40 8.38 -7.10
CA GLY A 165 20.63 9.45 -7.70
C GLY A 165 20.28 10.52 -6.67
N VAL A 166 20.27 11.78 -7.10
CA VAL A 166 20.02 12.93 -6.20
C VAL A 166 18.63 12.92 -5.56
N ASN A 167 17.67 12.20 -6.16
CA ASN A 167 16.31 12.08 -5.65
C ASN A 167 16.15 10.99 -4.58
N GLY A 168 17.20 10.19 -4.32
CA GLY A 168 17.12 8.95 -3.55
C GLY A 168 16.59 7.78 -4.37
N SER A 169 16.86 6.55 -3.95
CA SER A 169 16.38 5.37 -4.66
C SER A 169 14.84 5.36 -4.70
N ILE A 170 14.25 4.81 -5.76
CA ILE A 170 12.78 4.74 -5.84
C ILE A 170 12.17 3.94 -4.67
N ASP A 171 12.88 2.93 -4.18
CA ASP A 171 12.46 2.11 -3.05
C ASP A 171 12.49 2.92 -1.74
N ASP A 172 13.48 3.79 -1.55
CA ASP A 172 13.52 4.73 -0.42
C ASP A 172 12.38 5.74 -0.47
N VAL A 173 12.12 6.31 -1.66
CA VAL A 173 11.05 7.28 -1.87
C VAL A 173 9.67 6.67 -1.58
N LEU A 174 9.46 5.41 -1.96
CA LEU A 174 8.17 4.71 -1.80
C LEU A 174 8.04 3.97 -0.46
N TRP A 175 9.11 3.89 0.35
CA TRP A 175 9.09 3.20 1.64
C TRP A 175 7.95 3.61 2.59
N PRO A 176 7.67 4.91 2.82
CA PRO A 176 6.58 5.30 3.72
C PRO A 176 5.21 4.80 3.25
N ILE A 177 5.04 4.60 1.95
CA ILE A 177 3.82 4.07 1.35
C ILE A 177 3.81 2.55 1.46
N GLN A 178 4.81 1.88 0.90
CA GLN A 178 4.84 0.42 0.79
C GLN A 178 4.96 -0.24 2.16
N HIS A 179 5.91 0.18 2.99
CA HIS A 179 6.08 -0.40 4.32
C HIS A 179 5.08 0.21 5.32
N GLY A 180 5.00 1.55 5.35
CA GLY A 180 4.25 2.28 6.38
C GLY A 180 2.72 2.27 6.19
N ALA A 181 2.23 2.24 4.96
CA ALA A 181 0.80 2.23 4.67
C ALA A 181 0.29 0.87 4.19
N LEU A 182 1.02 0.11 3.37
CA LEU A 182 0.49 -1.14 2.79
C LEU A 182 0.84 -2.39 3.59
N PHE A 183 2.11 -2.56 3.93
CA PHE A 183 2.55 -3.70 4.75
C PHE A 183 2.05 -3.61 6.19
N TYR A 184 1.90 -2.39 6.71
CA TYR A 184 1.42 -2.12 8.08
C TYR A 184 0.09 -2.83 8.40
N PRO A 185 -1.00 -2.71 7.62
CA PRO A 185 -2.25 -3.45 7.89
C PRO A 185 -2.22 -4.92 7.42
N GLY A 186 -1.06 -5.41 6.95
CA GLY A 186 -0.83 -6.83 6.66
C GLY A 186 -0.74 -7.21 5.19
N MET A 187 -0.86 -6.28 4.23
CA MET A 187 -0.85 -6.64 2.81
C MET A 187 0.50 -7.21 2.34
N ASP A 188 0.44 -8.14 1.39
CA ASP A 188 1.59 -8.61 0.63
C ASP A 188 1.95 -7.57 -0.44
N VAL A 189 2.95 -6.74 -0.15
CA VAL A 189 3.29 -5.61 -1.01
C VAL A 189 4.15 -6.07 -2.18
N MET A 190 3.66 -5.85 -3.38
CA MET A 190 4.32 -6.18 -4.63
C MET A 190 5.32 -5.08 -5.03
N PRO A 191 6.44 -5.42 -5.71
CA PRO A 191 7.30 -4.43 -6.34
C PRO A 191 6.49 -3.42 -7.19
N PRO A 192 6.78 -2.12 -7.09
CA PRO A 192 5.99 -1.09 -7.76
C PRO A 192 6.20 -1.13 -9.27
N PHE A 193 5.35 -0.43 -10.02
CA PHE A 193 5.53 -0.18 -11.46
C PHE A 193 5.76 1.32 -11.70
N PRO A 194 7.01 1.80 -11.59
CA PRO A 194 7.34 3.18 -11.90
C PRO A 194 7.42 3.41 -13.42
N VAL A 195 6.94 4.57 -13.88
CA VAL A 195 7.07 5.02 -15.27
C VAL A 195 7.81 6.35 -15.26
N TYR A 196 9.09 6.33 -15.62
CA TYR A 196 9.96 7.51 -15.61
C TYR A 196 9.77 8.38 -16.85
N SER A 197 10.17 9.65 -16.76
CA SER A 197 10.00 10.65 -17.84
C SER A 197 8.57 10.74 -18.37
N ALA A 198 7.59 10.56 -17.48
CA ALA A 198 6.16 10.46 -17.81
C ALA A 198 5.60 11.70 -18.55
N ASP A 199 6.18 12.87 -18.31
CA ASP A 199 5.82 14.15 -18.94
C ASP A 199 6.35 14.30 -20.37
N ARG A 200 7.20 13.38 -20.83
CA ARG A 200 7.84 13.37 -22.16
C ARG A 200 7.57 12.07 -22.93
N MET A 201 6.54 11.32 -22.54
CA MET A 201 6.21 10.03 -23.16
C MET A 201 5.75 10.23 -24.62
N ASP A 202 6.42 9.54 -25.55
CA ASP A 202 6.00 9.45 -26.96
C ASP A 202 5.23 8.14 -27.23
N GLU A 203 4.83 7.93 -28.49
CA GLU A 203 4.02 6.77 -28.88
C GLU A 203 4.76 5.44 -28.73
N ASP A 204 6.04 5.41 -29.10
CA ASP A 204 6.88 4.21 -29.01
C ASP A 204 7.15 3.85 -27.54
N GLY A 205 7.54 4.84 -26.73
CA GLY A 205 7.72 4.66 -25.29
C GLY A 205 6.42 4.22 -24.59
N TRP A 206 5.28 4.77 -25.01
CA TRP A 206 3.98 4.32 -24.50
C TRP A 206 3.69 2.87 -24.87
N ALA A 207 3.98 2.44 -26.10
CA ALA A 207 3.77 1.06 -26.53
C ALA A 207 4.62 0.07 -25.71
N GLU A 208 5.87 0.42 -25.41
CA GLU A 208 6.76 -0.35 -24.55
C GLU A 208 6.23 -0.44 -23.11
N VAL A 209 5.88 0.71 -22.51
CA VAL A 209 5.32 0.79 -21.15
C VAL A 209 4.04 -0.02 -21.05
N LYS A 210 3.14 0.11 -22.02
CA LYS A 210 1.88 -0.64 -22.06
C LYS A 210 2.12 -2.15 -22.12
N THR A 211 3.12 -2.59 -22.89
CA THR A 211 3.48 -4.00 -23.01
C THR A 211 4.07 -4.53 -21.70
N ALA A 212 5.06 -3.83 -21.13
CA ALA A 212 5.66 -4.18 -19.85
C ALA A 212 4.63 -4.22 -18.72
N PHE A 213 3.72 -3.24 -18.69
CA PHE A 213 2.69 -3.14 -17.68
C PHE A 213 1.67 -4.29 -17.76
N LYS A 214 1.22 -4.65 -18.97
CA LYS A 214 0.37 -5.84 -19.18
C LYS A 214 1.06 -7.12 -18.73
N GLY A 215 2.36 -7.25 -18.98
CA GLY A 215 3.17 -8.37 -18.49
C GLY A 215 3.20 -8.43 -16.96
N ARG A 216 3.43 -7.28 -16.31
CA ARG A 216 3.41 -7.16 -14.85
C ARG A 216 2.06 -7.54 -14.25
N LEU A 217 0.96 -7.06 -14.82
CA LEU A 217 -0.40 -7.38 -14.36
C LEU A 217 -0.72 -8.88 -14.51
N GLY A 218 -0.29 -9.52 -15.59
CA GLY A 218 -0.49 -10.96 -15.80
C GLY A 218 0.23 -11.83 -14.77
N ARG A 219 1.17 -11.26 -14.01
CA ARG A 219 1.92 -11.96 -12.96
C ARG A 219 1.56 -11.50 -11.54
N LEU A 220 0.55 -10.64 -11.38
CA LEU A 220 0.18 -10.01 -10.11
C LEU A 220 -0.03 -11.02 -8.96
N PHE A 221 -0.64 -12.17 -9.25
CA PHE A 221 -0.98 -13.19 -8.26
C PHE A 221 0.04 -14.34 -8.15
N VAL A 222 1.11 -14.32 -8.94
CA VAL A 222 2.13 -15.38 -8.96
C VAL A 222 3.53 -14.88 -8.59
N ASP A 223 3.84 -13.61 -8.86
CA ASP A 223 5.11 -13.03 -8.46
C ASP A 223 5.22 -12.94 -6.94
N ASP A 224 6.45 -12.97 -6.44
CA ASP A 224 6.72 -12.80 -5.03
C ASP A 224 6.55 -11.33 -4.59
N PRO A 225 6.01 -11.07 -3.39
CA PRO A 225 6.01 -9.74 -2.80
C PRO A 225 7.42 -9.32 -2.38
N ILE A 226 7.58 -8.03 -2.07
CA ILE A 226 8.75 -7.48 -1.39
C ILE A 226 8.87 -8.19 -0.04
N PRO A 227 10.04 -8.76 0.29
CA PRO A 227 10.18 -9.62 1.46
C PRO A 227 10.40 -8.80 2.74
N TYR A 228 9.47 -7.92 3.09
CA TYR A 228 9.54 -7.19 4.36
C TYR A 228 9.49 -8.13 5.55
N ARG A 229 10.29 -7.84 6.58
CA ARG A 229 10.29 -8.53 7.88
C ARG A 229 9.02 -8.18 8.65
N ALA A 230 8.25 -9.20 9.02
CA ALA A 230 7.12 -9.05 9.90
C ALA A 230 7.54 -8.66 11.32
N GLN A 231 6.77 -7.75 11.93
CA GLN A 231 7.11 -7.21 13.24
C GLN A 231 7.15 -8.30 14.32
N ASN A 232 6.08 -9.10 14.43
CA ASN A 232 5.96 -10.12 15.48
C ASN A 232 6.53 -11.48 15.04
N GLY A 233 7.26 -11.54 13.92
CA GLY A 233 7.83 -12.76 13.34
C GLY A 233 9.09 -13.28 14.04
N GLY A 234 9.57 -12.58 15.07
CA GLY A 234 10.76 -12.96 15.85
C GLY A 234 12.08 -12.33 15.38
N HIS A 235 12.07 -11.45 14.38
CA HIS A 235 13.25 -10.70 13.92
C HIS A 235 13.47 -9.40 14.69
N TYR A 236 12.44 -8.87 15.33
CA TYR A 236 12.53 -7.70 16.20
C TYR A 236 12.58 -8.12 17.68
N ASP A 237 13.21 -7.30 18.51
CA ASP A 237 13.27 -7.47 19.97
C ASP A 237 12.01 -6.92 20.67
N GLY A 238 11.94 -7.05 22.00
CA GLY A 238 10.80 -6.55 22.79
C GLY A 238 10.62 -5.03 22.78
N LYS A 239 11.52 -4.28 22.13
CA LYS A 239 11.43 -2.82 21.92
C LYS A 239 11.19 -2.48 20.45
N GLN A 240 10.80 -3.46 19.63
CA GLN A 240 10.54 -3.28 18.20
C GLN A 240 11.78 -2.83 17.43
N ARG A 241 12.98 -3.21 17.88
CA ARG A 241 14.25 -2.98 17.17
C ARG A 241 14.69 -4.25 16.47
N LEU A 242 15.22 -4.13 15.25
CA LEU A 242 15.79 -5.28 14.56
C LEU A 242 16.92 -5.86 15.41
N LYS A 243 16.94 -7.19 15.57
CA LYS A 243 17.99 -7.87 16.31
C LYS A 243 19.36 -7.65 15.65
N PRO A 244 20.43 -7.40 16.43
CA PRO A 244 21.73 -6.95 15.90
C PRO A 244 22.42 -7.95 14.98
N GLU A 245 22.08 -9.24 15.09
CA GLU A 245 22.58 -10.30 14.22
C GLU A 245 21.90 -10.35 12.84
N LEU A 246 20.83 -9.57 12.62
CA LEU A 246 20.08 -9.50 11.36
C LEU A 246 20.38 -8.20 10.59
N GLY A 247 19.90 -8.11 9.35
CA GLY A 247 20.08 -6.93 8.49
C GLY A 247 21.31 -6.98 7.59
N GLY A 248 22.15 -8.02 7.70
CA GLY A 248 23.22 -8.30 6.73
C GLY A 248 24.25 -7.18 6.58
N GLY A 249 24.54 -6.45 7.66
CA GLY A 249 25.49 -5.33 7.65
C GLY A 249 24.98 -4.06 6.95
N SER A 250 23.72 -4.03 6.53
CA SER A 250 23.11 -2.85 5.93
C SER A 250 22.48 -1.93 6.97
N ASP A 251 22.38 -0.65 6.62
CA ASP A 251 21.71 0.40 7.37
C ASP A 251 20.42 0.86 6.67
N GLY A 252 19.72 1.81 7.29
CA GLY A 252 18.50 2.40 6.75
C GLY A 252 17.38 1.40 6.54
N ILE A 253 16.57 1.59 5.50
CA ILE A 253 15.35 0.81 5.30
C ILE A 253 15.61 -0.62 4.80
N SER A 254 16.75 -0.84 4.15
CA SER A 254 17.10 -2.12 3.51
C SER A 254 17.29 -3.26 4.52
N MET A 255 17.57 -2.94 5.79
CA MET A 255 17.69 -3.93 6.87
C MET A 255 16.36 -4.63 7.17
N HIS A 256 15.23 -4.03 6.78
CA HIS A 256 13.90 -4.56 7.00
C HIS A 256 13.45 -5.55 5.92
N LEU A 257 14.35 -5.94 5.01
CA LEU A 257 14.13 -7.01 4.04
C LEU A 257 14.71 -8.32 4.57
N VAL A 258 13.96 -9.41 4.44
CA VAL A 258 14.40 -10.77 4.77
C VAL A 258 15.45 -11.22 3.74
N ARG A 259 16.57 -11.71 4.24
CA ARG A 259 17.71 -12.20 3.45
C ARG A 259 17.85 -13.71 3.56
N GLU A 260 18.57 -14.26 2.60
CA GLU A 260 19.01 -15.64 2.65
C GLU A 260 19.87 -15.86 3.89
N GLY A 261 19.69 -17.01 4.55
CA GLY A 261 20.32 -17.29 5.85
C GLY A 261 19.57 -16.80 7.09
N ASP A 262 18.64 -15.85 6.98
CA ASP A 262 17.89 -15.36 8.16
C ASP A 262 17.03 -16.46 8.81
N PRO A 263 16.82 -16.45 10.14
CA PRO A 263 15.87 -17.35 10.78
C PRO A 263 14.48 -17.27 10.15
N ARG A 264 13.74 -18.38 10.12
CA ARG A 264 12.34 -18.35 9.63
C ARG A 264 11.48 -17.52 10.56
N GLU A 265 10.62 -16.68 9.98
CA GLU A 265 9.65 -15.91 10.73
C GLU A 265 8.51 -16.82 11.20
N VAL A 266 8.13 -16.71 12.47
CA VAL A 266 7.01 -17.47 13.03
C VAL A 266 6.02 -16.49 13.64
N ILE A 267 4.80 -16.49 13.12
CA ILE A 267 3.71 -15.64 13.57
C ILE A 267 2.62 -16.56 14.08
N ARG A 268 2.22 -16.40 15.36
CA ARG A 268 1.17 -17.21 16.00
C ARG A 268 1.36 -18.73 15.81
N GLY A 269 2.62 -19.18 15.88
CA GLY A 269 3.00 -20.59 15.73
C GLY A 269 3.05 -21.11 14.29
N GLN A 270 2.78 -20.27 13.29
CA GLN A 270 2.88 -20.63 11.87
C GLN A 270 4.13 -20.01 11.24
N VAL A 271 4.85 -20.82 10.46
CA VAL A 271 5.99 -20.32 9.67
C VAL A 271 5.45 -19.46 8.53
N ARG A 272 5.85 -18.19 8.50
CA ARG A 272 5.50 -17.28 7.41
C ARG A 272 6.32 -17.66 6.17
N GLN A 273 5.66 -17.79 5.03
CA GLN A 273 6.32 -18.00 3.74
C GLN A 273 6.69 -16.64 3.15
N THR A 274 7.95 -16.27 3.27
CA THR A 274 8.50 -15.04 2.69
C THR A 274 9.65 -15.41 1.76
N ARG A 275 9.68 -14.84 0.55
CA ARG A 275 10.87 -14.91 -0.31
C ARG A 275 12.08 -14.34 0.46
N ARG A 276 13.27 -14.81 0.14
CA ARG A 276 14.52 -14.33 0.73
C ARG A 276 15.37 -13.71 -0.36
N LEU A 277 15.89 -12.51 -0.12
CA LEU A 277 16.84 -11.89 -1.03
C LEU A 277 18.18 -12.63 -0.93
N ALA A 278 18.80 -12.90 -2.08
CA ALA A 278 20.19 -13.34 -2.10
C ALA A 278 21.06 -12.30 -1.39
N SER A 279 22.11 -12.77 -0.70
CA SER A 279 23.08 -11.94 0.01
C SER A 279 23.84 -11.00 -0.91
#